data_AF-A0A9X3NHH1-F1
#
_entry.id   AF-A0A9X3NHH1-F1
#
_cell.length_a   1.000
_cell.length_b   1.000
_cell.length_c   1.000
_cell.angle_alpha   90.00
_cell.angle_beta   90.00
_cell.angle_gamma   90.00
#
_symmetry.space_group_name_H-M   'P 1'
#
loop_
_entity.id
_entity.type
_entity.pdbx_description
1 polymer ?
#
loop_
_entity_poly.entity_id
_entity_poly.type
_entity_poly.pdbx_seq_one_letter_code
_entity_poly.pdbx_strand_id
1 'polypeptide(L)'
;MAPVGKTRDAGYQIGVSTTLDVPAEAVLRVLAGARGQECWLGAGARLELEVGAAFRAADGSTGEVRGLGRGERIRVRRHWPDGRWTTQQVAVGRRGARTVMVLHEEGLASGEERELRRDHWRAVARELVRLAEKEAARGAGTEECGPVRRSPHGAGHNAAPWSAREAG
;
A
#
# COMPACT_ATOMS: atom_id res chain seq x y z
N MET A 1 -10.12 -2.93 38.30
CA MET A 1 -9.20 -2.55 37.20
C MET A 1 -9.71 -3.24 35.94
N ALA A 2 -10.38 -2.52 35.05
CA ALA A 2 -10.87 -3.09 33.79
C ALA A 2 -9.71 -3.16 32.78
N PRO A 3 -9.56 -4.25 32.00
CA PRO A 3 -8.51 -4.30 30.99
C PRO A 3 -8.75 -3.23 29.93
N VAL A 4 -7.70 -2.46 29.65
CA VAL A 4 -7.69 -1.43 28.61
C VAL A 4 -7.99 -2.09 27.26
N GLY A 5 -9.04 -1.62 26.57
CA GLY A 5 -9.36 -2.02 25.18
C GLY A 5 -10.64 -2.82 24.95
N LYS A 6 -11.64 -2.75 25.84
CA LYS A 6 -12.98 -3.32 25.59
C LYS A 6 -14.01 -2.20 25.44
N THR A 7 -14.25 -1.73 24.22
CA THR A 7 -15.52 -1.04 23.91
C THR A 7 -16.58 -2.12 23.70
N ARG A 8 -17.73 -1.90 24.33
CA ARG A 8 -18.80 -2.87 24.62
C ARG A 8 -19.39 -3.58 23.39
N ASP A 9 -19.09 -3.14 22.17
CA ASP A 9 -19.65 -3.69 20.92
C ASP A 9 -18.68 -3.75 19.70
N ALA A 10 -17.35 -3.61 19.86
CA ALA A 10 -16.42 -3.46 18.72
C ALA A 10 -15.36 -4.58 18.50
N GLY A 11 -15.27 -5.55 19.42
CA GLY A 11 -14.20 -6.56 19.38
C GLY A 11 -12.80 -5.98 19.69
N TYR A 12 -11.77 -6.82 19.55
CA TYR A 12 -10.37 -6.44 19.73
C TYR A 12 -9.79 -5.90 18.41
N GLN A 13 -8.76 -5.05 18.51
CA GLN A 13 -8.07 -4.46 17.37
C GLN A 13 -6.55 -4.45 17.54
N ILE A 14 -5.85 -4.39 16.41
CA ILE A 14 -4.39 -4.39 16.35
C ILE A 14 -3.88 -3.47 15.23
N GLY A 15 -2.85 -2.68 15.55
CA GLY A 15 -2.10 -1.90 14.58
C GLY A 15 -0.60 -2.22 14.63
N VAL A 16 0.02 -2.35 13.46
CA VAL A 16 1.47 -2.45 13.28
C VAL A 16 1.91 -1.30 12.37
N SER A 17 2.79 -0.44 12.88
CA SER A 17 3.37 0.68 12.12
C SER A 17 4.85 0.41 11.88
N THR A 18 5.33 0.69 10.67
CA THR A 18 6.73 0.56 10.28
C THR A 18 7.13 1.79 9.48
N THR A 19 8.30 2.36 9.81
CA THR A 19 8.91 3.43 9.04
C THR A 19 9.98 2.83 8.13
N LEU A 20 9.99 3.21 6.86
CA LEU A 20 10.87 2.69 5.83
C LEU A 20 11.68 3.83 5.20
N ASP A 21 12.95 3.55 4.91
CA ASP A 21 13.82 4.41 4.12
C ASP A 21 13.72 4.08 2.61
N VAL A 22 12.50 3.90 2.12
CA VAL A 22 12.18 3.70 0.69
C VAL A 22 11.05 4.64 0.25
N PRO A 23 10.96 5.01 -1.04
CA PRO A 23 9.88 5.85 -1.55
C PRO A 23 8.50 5.21 -1.35
N ALA A 24 7.48 6.03 -1.08
CA ALA A 24 6.11 5.55 -0.88
C ALA A 24 5.56 4.82 -2.12
N GLU A 25 5.99 5.24 -3.31
CA GLU A 25 5.63 4.67 -4.60
C GLU A 25 6.09 3.21 -4.74
N ALA A 26 7.24 2.85 -4.16
CA ALA A 26 7.70 1.47 -4.16
C ALA A 26 6.81 0.60 -3.25
N VAL A 27 6.42 1.12 -2.09
CA VAL A 27 5.49 0.43 -1.17
C VAL A 27 4.12 0.26 -1.83
N LEU A 28 3.56 1.31 -2.44
CA LEU A 28 2.28 1.27 -3.13
C LEU A 28 2.28 0.26 -4.31
N ARG A 29 3.34 0.23 -5.12
CA ARG A 29 3.50 -0.77 -6.18
C ARG A 29 3.51 -2.20 -5.65
N VAL A 30 4.21 -2.44 -4.55
CA VAL A 30 4.24 -3.77 -3.91
C VAL A 30 2.86 -4.14 -3.39
N LEU A 31 2.15 -3.24 -2.71
CA LEU A 31 0.81 -3.50 -2.17
C LEU A 31 -0.22 -3.81 -3.26
N ALA A 32 -0.13 -3.13 -4.40
CA ALA A 32 -0.95 -3.39 -5.59
C ALA A 32 -0.51 -4.64 -6.36
N GLY A 33 0.74 -5.06 -6.19
CA GLY A 33 1.33 -6.16 -6.92
C GLY A 33 0.95 -7.53 -6.37
N ALA A 34 0.91 -8.51 -7.28
CA ALA A 34 0.77 -9.94 -7.04
C ALA A 34 1.33 -10.46 -5.70
N ARG A 35 2.65 -10.27 -5.50
CA ARG A 35 3.37 -10.79 -4.34
C ARG A 35 3.00 -10.08 -3.05
N GLY A 36 2.75 -8.77 -3.11
CA GLY A 36 2.30 -8.03 -1.94
C GLY A 36 0.91 -8.50 -1.53
N GLN A 37 -0.01 -8.59 -2.49
CA GLN A 37 -1.37 -9.10 -2.25
C GLN A 37 -1.36 -10.49 -1.62
N GLU A 38 -0.60 -11.45 -2.15
CA GLU A 38 -0.46 -12.77 -1.52
C GLU A 38 0.13 -12.69 -0.10
N CYS A 39 1.06 -11.76 0.14
CA CYS A 39 1.68 -11.56 1.45
C CYS A 39 0.69 -11.06 2.51
N TRP A 40 -0.14 -10.05 2.20
CA TRP A 40 -1.01 -9.42 3.21
C TRP A 40 -2.46 -9.92 3.17
N LEU A 41 -2.92 -10.44 2.03
CA LEU A 41 -4.25 -11.02 1.87
C LEU A 41 -4.29 -12.54 2.07
N GLY A 42 -3.14 -13.21 2.03
CA GLY A 42 -3.03 -14.66 2.11
C GLY A 42 -2.71 -15.27 0.75
N ALA A 43 -2.14 -16.48 0.77
CA ALA A 43 -1.67 -17.18 -0.42
C ALA A 43 -2.76 -17.30 -1.49
N GLY A 44 -2.40 -17.06 -2.75
CA GLY A 44 -3.31 -17.10 -3.90
C GLY A 44 -4.30 -15.94 -4.02
N ALA A 45 -4.37 -15.04 -3.04
CA ALA A 45 -5.27 -13.90 -3.10
C ALA A 45 -4.84 -12.91 -4.18
N ARG A 46 -5.81 -12.50 -4.99
CA ARG A 46 -5.70 -11.42 -5.98
C ARG A 46 -6.86 -10.48 -5.83
N LEU A 47 -6.55 -9.19 -5.88
CA LEU A 47 -7.49 -8.13 -5.58
C LEU A 47 -7.30 -7.00 -6.59
N GLU A 48 -8.36 -6.66 -7.30
CA GLU A 48 -8.37 -5.41 -8.06
C GLU A 48 -8.53 -4.25 -7.07
N LEU A 49 -7.76 -3.17 -7.27
CA LEU A 49 -7.87 -1.98 -6.42
C LEU A 49 -9.06 -1.12 -6.87
N GLU A 50 -10.25 -1.69 -6.74
CA GLU A 50 -11.54 -1.05 -7.01
C GLU A 50 -12.50 -1.34 -5.85
N VAL A 51 -13.30 -0.35 -5.45
CA VAL A 51 -14.29 -0.55 -4.38
C VAL A 51 -15.33 -1.58 -4.83
N GLY A 52 -15.57 -2.60 -4.00
CA GLY A 52 -16.44 -3.73 -4.33
C GLY A 52 -15.69 -4.93 -4.93
N ALA A 53 -14.43 -4.77 -5.36
CA ALA A 53 -13.63 -5.89 -5.85
C ALA A 53 -13.42 -6.93 -4.75
N ALA A 54 -13.62 -8.20 -5.12
CA ALA A 54 -13.53 -9.32 -4.19
C ALA A 54 -12.23 -10.12 -4.40
N PHE A 55 -11.78 -10.79 -3.34
CA PHE A 55 -10.71 -11.79 -3.41
C PHE A 55 -11.11 -13.07 -2.67
N ARG A 56 -10.41 -14.16 -2.99
CA ARG A 56 -10.39 -15.41 -2.23
C ARG A 56 -8.94 -15.82 -1.99
N ALA A 57 -8.64 -16.24 -0.77
CA ALA A 57 -7.34 -16.77 -0.38
C ALA A 57 -7.40 -18.31 -0.22
N ALA A 58 -6.24 -18.95 -0.23
CA ALA A 58 -6.11 -20.40 -0.14
C ALA A 58 -6.55 -20.98 1.22
N ASP A 59 -6.57 -20.17 2.28
CA ASP A 59 -7.10 -20.54 3.60
C ASP A 59 -8.65 -20.58 3.66
N GLY A 60 -9.31 -20.36 2.51
CA GLY A 60 -10.76 -20.34 2.38
C GLY A 60 -11.39 -18.99 2.75
N SER A 61 -10.61 -18.03 3.25
CA SER A 61 -11.12 -16.69 3.52
C SER A 61 -11.40 -15.94 2.23
N THR A 62 -12.41 -15.08 2.28
CA THR A 62 -12.78 -14.18 1.17
C THR A 62 -12.74 -12.75 1.66
N GLY A 63 -12.79 -11.80 0.75
CA GLY A 63 -12.94 -10.41 1.16
C GLY A 63 -13.28 -9.49 0.02
N GLU A 64 -13.48 -8.23 0.36
CA GLU A 64 -13.96 -7.18 -0.54
C GLU A 64 -13.32 -5.85 -0.20
N VAL A 65 -12.91 -5.07 -1.20
CA VAL A 65 -12.48 -3.68 -1.02
C VAL A 65 -13.67 -2.83 -0.61
N ARG A 66 -13.54 -2.15 0.53
CA ARG A 66 -14.55 -1.23 1.06
C ARG A 66 -14.16 0.24 0.93
N GLY A 67 -12.91 0.53 0.59
CA GLY A 67 -12.47 1.90 0.36
C GLY A 67 -11.01 2.01 -0.07
N LEU A 68 -10.75 3.00 -0.91
CA LEU A 68 -9.43 3.38 -1.42
C LEU A 68 -9.20 4.86 -1.10
N GLY A 69 -8.58 5.16 0.03
CA GLY A 69 -8.33 6.54 0.45
C GLY A 69 -7.19 7.14 -0.39
N ARG A 70 -7.50 8.05 -1.32
CA ARG A 70 -6.55 8.76 -2.22
C ARG A 70 -5.43 7.87 -2.81
N GLY A 71 -5.68 6.58 -3.00
CA GLY A 71 -4.68 5.60 -3.46
C GLY A 71 -3.61 5.21 -2.42
N GLU A 72 -3.64 5.77 -1.22
CA GLU A 72 -2.65 5.55 -0.15
C GLU A 72 -3.18 4.68 0.99
N ARG A 73 -4.50 4.44 1.04
CA ARG A 73 -5.14 3.57 2.02
C ARG A 73 -6.06 2.57 1.34
N ILE A 74 -5.87 1.29 1.62
CA ILE A 74 -6.74 0.21 1.17
C ILE A 74 -7.47 -0.33 2.40
N ARG A 75 -8.80 -0.35 2.37
CA ARG A 75 -9.65 -1.00 3.39
C ARG A 75 -10.34 -2.19 2.76
N VAL A 76 -10.17 -3.37 3.38
CA VAL A 76 -10.89 -4.58 3.00
C VAL A 76 -11.71 -5.09 4.17
N ARG A 77 -12.86 -5.67 3.87
CA ARG A 77 -13.59 -6.54 4.80
C ARG A 77 -13.24 -7.98 4.43
N ARG A 78 -12.74 -8.75 5.39
CA ARG A 78 -12.44 -10.17 5.23
C ARG A 78 -13.49 -11.00 5.94
N HIS A 79 -13.96 -12.06 5.28
CA HIS A 79 -14.78 -13.11 5.85
C HIS A 79 -13.94 -14.38 6.01
N TRP A 80 -13.96 -14.95 7.21
CA TRP A 80 -13.23 -16.16 7.54
C TRP A 80 -14.12 -17.40 7.38
N PRO A 81 -13.55 -18.60 7.20
CA PRO A 81 -14.32 -19.83 7.03
C PRO A 81 -15.27 -20.19 8.19
N ASP A 82 -15.00 -19.69 9.39
CA ASP A 82 -15.84 -19.90 10.57
C ASP A 82 -17.02 -18.92 10.67
N GLY A 83 -17.25 -18.10 9.63
CA GLY A 83 -18.37 -17.18 9.53
C GLY A 83 -18.11 -15.82 10.18
N ARG A 84 -16.95 -15.59 10.82
CA ARG A 84 -16.60 -14.28 11.37
C ARG A 84 -16.06 -13.36 10.28
N TRP A 85 -16.09 -12.05 10.52
CA TRP A 85 -15.47 -11.07 9.62
C TRP A 85 -14.60 -10.09 10.38
N THR A 86 -13.53 -9.64 9.74
CA THR A 86 -12.63 -8.59 10.24
C THR A 86 -12.52 -7.46 9.22
N THR A 87 -12.23 -6.25 9.70
CA THR A 87 -11.83 -5.15 8.82
C THR A 87 -10.32 -5.07 8.84
N GLN A 88 -9.68 -5.16 7.67
CA GLN A 88 -8.23 -5.01 7.52
C GLN A 88 -7.94 -3.75 6.71
N GLN A 89 -6.90 -3.03 7.10
CA GLN A 89 -6.50 -1.79 6.45
C GLN A 89 -4.99 -1.74 6.28
N VAL A 90 -4.56 -1.29 5.11
CA VAL A 90 -3.18 -0.91 4.85
C VAL A 90 -3.18 0.57 4.50
N ALA A 91 -2.34 1.36 5.16
CA ALA A 91 -2.13 2.76 4.86
C ALA A 91 -0.65 3.05 4.66
N VAL A 92 -0.34 3.85 3.65
CA VAL A 92 0.99 4.37 3.36
C VAL A 92 0.92 5.89 3.52
N GLY A 93 1.89 6.46 4.21
CA GLY A 93 2.01 7.91 4.38
C GLY A 93 3.45 8.35 4.24
N ARG A 94 3.67 9.63 3.98
CA ARG A 94 5.00 10.24 3.90
C ARG A 94 5.33 10.98 5.19
N ARG A 95 6.58 10.86 5.64
CA ARG A 95 7.13 11.60 6.77
C ARG A 95 8.51 12.13 6.40
N GLY A 96 8.54 13.32 5.80
CA GLY A 96 9.75 13.86 5.18
C GLY A 96 10.20 12.96 4.03
N ALA A 97 11.49 12.56 4.04
CA ALA A 97 12.04 11.62 3.06
C ALA A 97 11.67 10.15 3.33
N ARG A 98 11.02 9.85 4.46
CA ARG A 98 10.67 8.48 4.87
C ARG A 98 9.23 8.14 4.55
N THR A 99 8.97 6.85 4.44
CA THR A 99 7.62 6.30 4.28
C THR A 99 7.17 5.65 5.59
N VAL A 100 5.91 5.83 5.96
CA VAL A 100 5.27 5.16 7.09
C VAL A 100 4.20 4.23 6.52
N MET A 101 4.30 2.94 6.84
CA MET A 101 3.28 1.94 6.52
C MET A 101 2.58 1.50 7.79
N VAL A 102 1.25 1.50 7.78
CA VAL A 102 0.41 1.07 8.90
C VAL A 102 -0.51 -0.05 8.43
N LEU A 103 -0.46 -1.17 9.14
CA LEU A 103 -1.35 -2.31 9.00
C LEU A 103 -2.29 -2.32 10.20
N HIS A 104 -3.60 -2.36 9.96
CA HIS A 104 -4.61 -2.35 11.01
C HIS A 104 -5.62 -3.47 10.80
N GLU A 105 -6.06 -4.11 11.89
CA GLU A 105 -7.14 -5.08 11.87
C GLU A 105 -8.07 -4.90 13.06
N GLU A 106 -9.38 -4.94 12.78
CA GLU A 106 -10.48 -4.77 13.73
C GLU A 106 -11.45 -5.96 13.67
N GLY A 107 -12.20 -6.20 14.75
CA GLY A 107 -13.18 -7.28 14.83
C GLY A 107 -12.61 -8.60 15.33
N LEU A 108 -11.51 -8.57 16.08
CA LEU A 108 -10.90 -9.77 16.65
C LEU A 108 -11.70 -10.26 17.87
N ALA A 109 -11.80 -11.57 18.03
CA ALA A 109 -12.66 -12.22 19.02
C ALA A 109 -12.06 -12.17 20.44
N SER A 110 -10.73 -12.15 20.58
CA SER A 110 -10.08 -12.21 21.88
C SER A 110 -8.73 -11.47 21.93
N GLY A 111 -8.24 -11.26 23.16
CA GLY A 111 -6.89 -10.74 23.39
C GLY A 111 -5.79 -11.70 22.92
N GLU A 112 -6.04 -13.01 22.97
CA GLU A 112 -5.11 -14.02 22.44
C GLU A 112 -5.04 -13.97 20.92
N GLU A 113 -6.19 -13.91 20.25
CA GLU A 113 -6.25 -13.73 18.80
C GLU A 113 -5.55 -12.42 18.41
N ARG A 114 -5.74 -11.34 19.17
CA ARG A 114 -5.02 -10.08 18.95
C ARG A 114 -3.50 -10.24 18.94
N GLU A 115 -2.92 -11.01 19.85
CA GLU A 115 -1.47 -11.21 19.87
C GLU A 115 -1.00 -12.12 18.72
N LEU A 116 -1.74 -13.17 18.39
CA LEU A 116 -1.47 -13.99 17.19
C LEU A 116 -1.51 -13.15 15.91
N ARG A 117 -2.53 -12.29 15.78
CA ARG A 117 -2.67 -11.37 14.64
C ARG A 117 -1.57 -10.31 14.65
N ARG A 118 -1.12 -9.81 15.81
CA ARG A 118 0.03 -8.90 15.89
C ARG A 118 1.27 -9.54 15.28
N ASP A 119 1.58 -10.78 15.65
CA ASP A 119 2.79 -11.45 15.17
C ASP A 119 2.70 -11.75 13.67
N HIS A 120 1.52 -12.13 13.19
CA HIS A 120 1.23 -12.21 11.77
C HIS A 120 1.47 -10.87 11.05
N TRP A 121 0.88 -9.77 11.53
CA TRP A 121 1.05 -8.45 10.88
C TRP A 121 2.47 -7.93 10.94
N ARG A 122 3.24 -8.25 11.99
CA ARG A 122 4.68 -7.96 12.05
C ARG A 122 5.45 -8.74 11.00
N ALA A 123 5.10 -10.01 10.76
CA ALA A 123 5.73 -10.81 9.72
C ALA A 123 5.39 -10.26 8.32
N VAL A 124 4.12 -9.95 8.07
CA VAL A 124 3.67 -9.30 6.83
C VAL A 124 4.39 -7.96 6.61
N ALA A 125 4.50 -7.11 7.64
CA ALA A 125 5.21 -5.83 7.54
C ALA A 125 6.66 -6.02 7.10
N ARG A 126 7.39 -6.96 7.73
CA ARG A 126 8.79 -7.25 7.37
C ARG A 126 8.91 -7.68 5.92
N GLU A 127 7.98 -8.47 5.41
CA GLU A 127 8.09 -8.98 4.04
C GLU A 127 7.67 -7.98 2.98
N LEU A 128 6.66 -7.15 3.27
CA LEU A 128 6.35 -5.99 2.44
C LEU A 128 7.52 -5.00 2.38
N VAL A 129 8.23 -4.78 3.49
CA VAL A 129 9.45 -3.95 3.52
C VAL A 129 10.50 -4.53 2.58
N ARG A 130 10.84 -5.82 2.69
CA ARG A 130 11.82 -6.47 1.80
C ARG A 130 11.43 -6.39 0.32
N LEU A 131 10.15 -6.55 0.02
CA LEU A 131 9.65 -6.41 -1.35
C LEU A 131 9.78 -4.98 -1.85
N ALA A 132 9.51 -3.98 -1.01
CA ALA A 132 9.59 -2.56 -1.34
C ALA A 132 11.05 -2.11 -1.55
N GLU A 133 11.98 -2.59 -0.73
CA GLU A 133 13.42 -2.37 -0.92
C GLU A 133 13.90 -2.92 -2.28
N LYS A 134 13.47 -4.14 -2.63
CA LYS A 134 13.77 -4.74 -3.94
C LYS A 134 13.15 -3.95 -5.09
N GLU A 135 11.94 -3.44 -4.92
CA GLU A 135 11.25 -2.62 -5.92
C GLU A 135 11.93 -1.26 -6.13
N ALA A 136 12.36 -0.63 -5.04
CA ALA A 136 13.12 0.62 -5.08
C ALA A 136 14.46 0.43 -5.80
N ALA A 137 15.18 -0.66 -5.49
CA ALA A 137 16.43 -1.00 -6.16
C ALA A 137 16.26 -1.25 -7.66
N ARG A 138 15.13 -1.86 -8.09
CA ARG A 138 14.79 -2.02 -9.51
C ARG A 138 14.54 -0.69 -10.22
N GLY A 139 13.82 0.23 -9.56
CA GLY A 139 13.56 1.56 -10.11
C GLY A 139 14.83 2.37 -10.34
N ALA A 140 15.75 2.36 -9.35
CA ALA A 140 17.02 3.07 -9.42
C ALA A 140 17.94 2.60 -10.56
N GLY A 141 17.85 1.33 -10.97
CA GLY A 141 18.63 0.78 -12.09
C GLY A 141 18.17 1.23 -13.48
N THR A 142 17.06 1.97 -13.58
CA THR A 142 16.51 2.45 -14.86
C THR A 142 16.86 3.91 -15.17
N GLU A 143 17.47 4.64 -14.22
CA GLU A 143 17.90 6.04 -14.39
C GLU A 143 19.38 6.21 -14.77
N GLU A 144 20.16 5.12 -14.90
CA GLU A 144 21.56 5.16 -15.35
C GLU A 144 21.78 4.29 -16.60
N CYS A 145 21.30 4.75 -17.77
CA CYS A 145 21.97 4.44 -19.05
C CYS A 145 21.52 5.39 -20.17
N GLY A 146 22.18 6.53 -20.26
CA GLY A 146 22.15 7.40 -21.42
C GLY A 146 23.20 8.49 -21.27
N PRO A 147 24.28 8.52 -22.07
CA PRO A 147 25.22 9.62 -21.99
C PRO A 147 24.48 10.89 -22.42
N VAL A 148 24.27 11.82 -21.49
CA VAL A 148 23.94 13.20 -21.82
C VAL A 148 25.15 13.73 -22.60
N ARG A 149 25.05 13.70 -23.93
CA ARG A 149 25.99 14.43 -24.77
C ARG A 149 25.74 15.91 -24.49
N ARG A 150 26.59 16.51 -23.65
CA ARG A 150 26.79 17.95 -23.65
C ARG A 150 27.39 18.32 -25.00
N SER A 151 26.59 18.89 -25.89
CA SER A 151 27.13 19.68 -27.00
C SER A 151 27.32 21.11 -26.50
N PRO A 152 28.54 21.67 -26.55
CA PRO A 152 28.76 23.10 -26.50
C PRO A 152 28.68 23.67 -27.94
N HIS A 153 28.10 24.86 -28.07
CA HIS A 153 27.97 25.76 -29.24
C HIS A 153 26.50 26.10 -29.44
N GLY A 154 26.03 27.34 -29.45
CA GLY A 154 26.70 28.63 -29.58
C GLY A 154 25.76 29.53 -30.40
N ALA A 155 25.53 30.74 -29.90
CA ALA A 155 24.99 31.91 -30.61
C ALA A 155 23.57 31.84 -31.24
N GLY A 156 22.67 32.62 -30.63
CA GLY A 156 21.89 33.69 -31.28
C GLY A 156 20.97 33.34 -32.46
N HIS A 157 19.70 33.70 -32.34
CA HIS A 157 19.12 34.84 -33.06
C HIS A 157 17.64 35.02 -32.70
N ASN A 158 17.26 36.29 -32.78
CA ASN A 158 16.00 36.93 -32.44
C ASN A 158 14.92 36.66 -33.51
N ALA A 159 13.67 36.43 -33.12
CA ALA A 159 12.49 36.80 -33.90
C ALA A 159 11.21 36.63 -33.07
N ALA A 160 10.51 37.75 -32.86
CA ALA A 160 9.14 37.83 -32.37
C ALA A 160 8.12 37.64 -33.54
N PRO A 161 6.83 37.97 -33.38
CA PRO A 161 5.72 37.04 -33.27
C PRO A 161 4.88 36.93 -34.57
N TRP A 162 4.16 35.82 -34.75
CA TRP A 162 3.12 35.71 -35.77
C TRP A 162 1.82 36.34 -35.27
N SER A 163 1.50 37.52 -35.80
CA SER A 163 0.13 38.05 -35.89
C SER A 163 -0.47 37.65 -37.24
N ALA A 164 -1.72 37.22 -37.24
CA ALA A 164 -2.76 37.41 -38.28
C ALA A 164 -3.81 36.29 -38.13
N ARG A 165 -5.11 36.49 -38.32
CA ARG A 165 -6.07 37.61 -38.44
C ARG A 165 -7.40 36.92 -38.78
N GLU A 166 -8.52 37.44 -38.25
CA GLU A 166 -9.83 37.57 -38.94
C GLU A 166 -10.61 36.27 -39.27
N ALA A 167 -11.93 36.22 -39.35
CA ALA A 167 -13.02 37.20 -39.40
C ALA A 167 -14.33 36.52 -38.94
N GLY A 168 -15.35 37.30 -38.59
CA GLY A 168 -16.73 36.84 -38.45
C GLY A 168 -17.54 37.65 -37.46
#